data_AF-A0A7S1DRZ8-F1
#
_entry.id   AF-A0A7S1DRZ8-F1
#
_cell.length_a   1.000
_cell.length_b   1.000
_cell.length_c   1.000
_cell.angle_alpha   90.00
_cell.angle_beta   90.00
_cell.angle_gamma   90.00
#
_symmetry.space_group_name_H-M   'P 1'
#
loop_
_entity.id
_entity.type
_entity.pdbx_description
1 polymer ?
#
loop_
_entity_poly.entity_id
_entity_poly.type
_entity_poly.pdbx_seq_one_letter_code
_entity_poly.pdbx_strand_id
1 'polypeptide(L)'
;GELVCRLCIVFGPGESAKTSLVYHESVGVEDQIECPPWQWGATHAVDFVPFVEASVRNRTNSKSIRRELIDAVCKLHVPLEVDRSAMSASCLFQDSDGDMGGSAWDTIVHVSAPPGFPSVMPVVEMQTVSHLVGGRPLSQRVEGYPYSPRWAAAEMASRITQAVAGHLPVFRDYVMARMSAQHPVGVAPISSFNQPAA
;
A
#
# COMPACT_ATOMS: atom_id res chain seq x y z
N GLY A 1 -3.54 -19.60 6.79
CA GLY A 1 -4.03 -20.71 5.96
C GLY A 1 -2.89 -21.11 5.08
N GLU A 2 -2.58 -22.39 5.06
CA GLU A 2 -1.59 -22.94 4.13
C GLU A 2 -2.17 -22.94 2.72
N LEU A 3 -1.37 -22.52 1.74
CA LEU A 3 -1.78 -22.39 0.36
C LEU A 3 -1.62 -23.76 -0.29
N VAL A 4 -2.73 -24.45 -0.53
CA VAL A 4 -2.72 -25.82 -1.06
C VAL A 4 -3.00 -25.79 -2.56
N CYS A 5 -2.05 -26.31 -3.33
CA CYS A 5 -2.18 -26.45 -4.78
C CYS A 5 -1.56 -27.77 -5.27
N ARG A 6 -1.99 -28.22 -6.45
CA ARG A 6 -1.43 -29.37 -7.16
C ARG A 6 -0.65 -28.90 -8.38
N LEU A 7 0.59 -29.35 -8.51
CA LEU A 7 1.37 -29.18 -9.74
C LEU A 7 0.97 -30.25 -10.74
N CYS A 8 0.52 -29.83 -11.92
CA CYS A 8 0.22 -30.70 -13.04
C CYS A 8 1.23 -30.46 -14.16
N ILE A 9 1.82 -31.54 -14.67
CA ILE A 9 2.70 -31.53 -15.83
C ILE A 9 2.13 -32.55 -16.82
N VAL A 10 1.67 -32.08 -17.97
CA VAL A 10 1.09 -32.91 -19.02
C VAL A 10 2.04 -32.92 -20.20
N PHE A 11 2.60 -34.09 -20.49
CA PHE A 11 3.47 -34.29 -21.66
C PHE A 11 2.63 -34.66 -22.88
N GLY A 12 2.82 -33.91 -23.96
CA GLY A 12 2.17 -34.11 -25.25
C GLY A 12 3.14 -34.62 -26.32
N PRO A 13 2.63 -34.88 -27.54
CA PRO A 13 3.48 -35.26 -28.67
C PRO A 13 4.42 -34.11 -29.08
N GLY A 14 5.57 -34.46 -29.67
CA GLY A 14 6.49 -33.48 -30.28
C GLY A 14 7.18 -32.55 -29.28
N GLU A 15 7.74 -33.11 -28.20
CA GLU A 15 8.49 -32.33 -27.18
C GLU A 15 7.67 -31.21 -26.52
N SER A 16 6.34 -31.38 -26.47
CA SER A 16 5.45 -30.43 -25.84
C SER A 16 5.14 -30.83 -24.39
N ALA A 17 5.12 -29.84 -23.51
CA ALA A 17 4.69 -30.00 -22.13
C ALA A 17 3.84 -28.80 -21.70
N LYS A 18 2.75 -29.06 -20.99
CA LYS A 18 1.93 -28.03 -20.35
C LYS A 18 2.05 -28.14 -18.84
N THR A 19 2.34 -27.04 -18.19
CA THR A 19 2.40 -26.94 -16.73
C THR A 19 1.29 -26.05 -16.21
N SER A 20 0.70 -26.44 -15.08
CA SER A 20 -0.29 -25.63 -14.39
C SER A 20 -0.31 -25.92 -12.90
N LEU A 21 -0.68 -24.92 -12.11
CA LEU A 21 -0.99 -25.07 -10.69
C LEU A 21 -2.50 -25.04 -10.51
N VAL A 22 -3.04 -26.09 -9.88
CA VAL A 22 -4.47 -26.21 -9.59
C VAL A 22 -4.66 -25.93 -8.11
N TYR A 23 -5.31 -24.81 -7.80
CA TYR A 23 -5.55 -24.37 -6.43
C TYR A 23 -6.90 -24.91 -5.91
N HIS A 24 -6.99 -25.08 -4.59
CA HIS A 24 -8.28 -25.32 -3.94
C HIS A 24 -9.20 -24.09 -4.10
N GLU A 25 -10.52 -24.29 -4.19
CA GLU A 25 -11.50 -23.21 -4.45
C GLU A 25 -11.49 -22.09 -3.40
N SER A 26 -10.99 -22.39 -2.20
CA SER A 26 -10.83 -21.40 -1.12
C SER A 26 -9.66 -20.43 -1.31
N VAL A 27 -8.83 -20.62 -2.34
CA VAL A 27 -7.66 -19.77 -2.63
C VAL A 27 -8.08 -18.66 -3.59
N GLY A 28 -8.01 -17.41 -3.12
CA GLY A 28 -8.31 -16.23 -3.93
C GLY A 28 -7.36 -16.10 -5.12
N VAL A 29 -7.85 -15.52 -6.22
CA VAL A 29 -7.07 -15.33 -7.46
C VAL A 29 -5.79 -14.54 -7.20
N GLU A 30 -5.84 -13.58 -6.29
CA GLU A 30 -4.73 -12.76 -5.83
C GLU A 30 -3.63 -13.58 -5.13
N ASP A 31 -3.92 -14.76 -4.61
CA ASP A 31 -2.94 -15.62 -3.96
C ASP A 31 -2.30 -16.62 -4.94
N GLN A 32 -2.88 -16.78 -6.12
CA GLN A 32 -2.41 -17.73 -7.11
C GLN A 32 -1.12 -17.20 -7.74
N ILE A 33 -0.15 -18.10 -7.92
CA ILE A 33 1.04 -17.85 -8.72
C ILE A 33 0.91 -18.53 -10.07
N GLU A 34 1.46 -17.89 -11.09
CA GLU A 34 1.62 -18.51 -12.41
C GLU A 34 2.60 -19.67 -12.32
N CYS A 35 2.23 -20.79 -12.95
CA CYS A 35 3.13 -21.92 -13.03
C CYS A 35 4.23 -21.63 -14.06
N PRO A 36 5.51 -21.76 -13.71
CA PRO A 36 6.58 -21.65 -14.68
C PRO A 36 6.43 -22.70 -15.80
N PRO A 37 6.82 -22.39 -17.04
CA PRO A 37 6.71 -23.33 -18.15
C PRO A 37 7.75 -24.46 -18.01
N TRP A 38 7.38 -25.66 -18.44
CA TRP A 38 8.34 -26.75 -18.63
C TRP A 38 9.01 -26.62 -19.99
N GLN A 39 10.34 -26.54 -20.02
CA GLN A 39 11.12 -26.51 -21.25
C GLN A 39 11.78 -27.87 -21.49
N TRP A 40 11.45 -28.50 -22.63
CA TRP A 40 12.02 -29.79 -23.00
C TRP A 40 13.55 -29.73 -23.10
N GLY A 41 14.23 -30.75 -22.60
CA GLY A 41 15.70 -30.84 -22.58
C GLY A 41 16.44 -29.88 -21.64
N ALA A 42 15.78 -28.82 -21.14
CA ALA A 42 16.37 -27.83 -20.24
C ALA A 42 15.83 -27.92 -18.81
N THR A 43 14.60 -28.42 -18.63
CA THR A 43 13.96 -28.55 -17.31
C THR A 43 14.00 -30.00 -16.85
N HIS A 44 14.50 -30.23 -15.64
CA HIS A 44 14.47 -31.54 -14.99
C HIS A 44 13.53 -31.50 -13.79
N ALA A 45 12.77 -32.59 -13.58
CA ALA A 45 11.79 -32.67 -12.49
C ALA A 45 12.43 -32.45 -11.11
N VAL A 46 13.66 -32.91 -10.94
CA VAL A 46 14.44 -32.80 -9.69
C VAL A 46 14.70 -31.35 -9.28
N ASP A 47 14.80 -30.42 -10.23
CA ASP A 47 15.01 -29.00 -9.97
C ASP A 47 13.69 -28.21 -10.05
N PHE A 48 12.82 -28.60 -10.98
CA PHE A 48 11.57 -27.91 -11.27
C PHE A 48 10.56 -28.00 -10.13
N VAL A 49 10.37 -29.19 -9.55
CA VAL A 49 9.39 -29.38 -8.47
C VAL A 49 9.78 -28.56 -7.22
N PRO A 50 11.02 -28.62 -6.71
CA PRO A 50 11.43 -27.77 -5.60
C PRO A 50 11.36 -26.28 -5.91
N PHE A 51 11.65 -25.87 -7.15
CA PHE A 51 11.53 -24.47 -7.57
C PHE A 51 10.07 -23.96 -7.50
N VAL A 52 9.12 -24.74 -8.02
CA VAL A 52 7.69 -24.41 -7.93
C VAL A 52 7.23 -24.40 -6.48
N GLU A 53 7.63 -25.39 -5.68
CA GLU A 53 7.30 -25.46 -4.25
C GLU A 53 7.81 -24.23 -3.49
N ALA A 54 9.07 -23.84 -3.72
CA ALA A 54 9.66 -22.65 -3.13
C ALA A 54 8.89 -21.38 -3.53
N SER A 55 8.40 -21.31 -4.77
CA SER A 55 7.63 -20.17 -5.26
C SER A 55 6.26 -20.06 -4.55
N VAL A 56 5.55 -21.18 -4.39
CA VAL A 56 4.26 -21.23 -3.65
C VAL A 56 4.48 -20.89 -2.18
N ARG A 57 5.53 -21.44 -1.57
CA ARG A 57 5.89 -21.15 -0.17
C ARG A 57 6.23 -19.68 0.03
N ASN A 58 7.03 -19.09 -0.87
CA ASN A 58 7.35 -17.66 -0.83
C ASN A 58 6.11 -16.79 -0.94
N ARG A 59 5.14 -17.16 -1.78
CA ARG A 59 3.85 -16.46 -1.89
C ARG A 59 3.06 -16.50 -0.58
N THR A 60 2.98 -17.67 0.03
CA THR A 60 2.30 -17.88 1.31
C THR A 60 2.94 -17.07 2.43
N ASN A 61 4.27 -17.10 2.51
CA ASN A 61 5.04 -16.34 3.48
C ASN A 61 4.83 -14.84 3.28
N SER A 62 4.93 -14.34 2.04
CA SER A 62 4.64 -12.94 1.71
C SER A 62 3.26 -12.53 2.20
N LYS A 63 2.21 -13.34 1.92
CA LYS A 63 0.86 -13.06 2.40
C LYS A 63 0.79 -12.96 3.93
N SER A 64 1.43 -13.89 4.66
CA SER A 64 1.42 -13.87 6.12
C SER A 64 2.06 -12.60 6.67
N ILE A 65 3.26 -12.26 6.20
CA ILE A 65 4.01 -11.12 6.72
C ILE A 65 3.32 -9.80 6.32
N ARG A 66 2.74 -9.70 5.11
CA ARG A 66 1.91 -8.55 4.69
C ARG A 66 0.76 -8.33 5.66
N ARG A 67 0.03 -9.40 5.99
CA ARG A 67 -1.08 -9.35 6.95
C ARG A 67 -0.61 -8.93 8.34
N GLU A 68 0.50 -9.51 8.81
CA GLU A 68 1.08 -9.17 10.11
C GLU A 68 1.49 -7.70 10.20
N LEU A 69 2.04 -7.12 9.12
CA LEU A 69 2.34 -5.69 9.05
C LEU A 69 1.08 -4.85 9.19
N ILE A 70 0.04 -5.15 8.42
CA ILE A 70 -1.23 -4.41 8.48
C ILE A 70 -1.87 -4.54 9.86
N ASP A 71 -1.85 -5.72 10.47
CA ASP A 71 -2.30 -5.93 11.85
C ASP A 71 -1.49 -5.14 12.86
N ALA A 72 -0.17 -5.05 12.69
CA ALA A 72 0.69 -4.27 13.56
C ALA A 72 0.40 -2.76 13.47
N VAL A 73 0.16 -2.23 12.26
CA VAL A 73 -0.26 -0.84 12.07
C VAL A 73 -1.60 -0.56 12.74
N CYS A 74 -2.59 -1.45 12.56
CA CYS A 74 -3.92 -1.31 13.16
C CYS A 74 -3.94 -1.46 14.69
N LYS A 75 -2.87 -2.00 15.29
CA LYS A 75 -2.70 -2.05 16.75
C LYS A 75 -2.12 -0.76 17.32
N LEU A 76 -1.32 -0.04 16.53
CA LEU A 76 -0.69 1.21 16.95
C LEU A 76 -1.62 2.40 16.75
N HIS A 77 -2.46 2.37 15.72
CA HIS A 77 -3.33 3.47 15.32
C HIS A 77 -4.77 2.99 15.17
N VAL A 78 -5.73 3.90 15.33
CA VAL A 78 -7.15 3.59 15.10
C VAL A 78 -7.38 3.47 13.59
N PRO A 79 -7.72 2.28 13.05
CA PRO A 79 -7.96 2.11 11.64
C PRO A 79 -9.31 2.71 11.24
N LEU A 80 -9.31 3.50 10.17
CA LEU A 80 -10.50 3.98 9.49
C LEU A 80 -11.01 2.94 8.49
N GLU A 81 -10.09 2.25 7.81
CA GLU A 81 -10.38 1.24 6.81
C GLU A 81 -9.27 0.17 6.81
N VAL A 82 -9.63 -1.09 6.61
CA VAL A 82 -8.67 -2.20 6.42
C VAL A 82 -9.13 -3.08 5.28
N ASP A 83 -8.35 -3.16 4.21
CA ASP A 83 -8.56 -4.08 3.11
C ASP A 83 -7.58 -5.25 3.21
N ARG A 84 -8.11 -6.40 3.60
CA ARG A 84 -7.35 -7.66 3.74
C ARG A 84 -7.02 -8.31 2.41
N SER A 85 -7.71 -7.95 1.33
CA SER A 85 -7.42 -8.45 -0.03
C SER A 85 -6.25 -7.69 -0.64
N ALA A 86 -6.28 -6.35 -0.59
CA ALA A 86 -5.18 -5.50 -1.03
C ALA A 86 -3.99 -5.48 -0.05
N MET A 87 -4.20 -5.94 1.19
CA MET A 87 -3.27 -5.80 2.31
C MET A 87 -2.90 -4.32 2.53
N SER A 88 -3.91 -3.52 2.79
CA SER A 88 -3.80 -2.09 3.09
C SER A 88 -4.64 -1.70 4.30
N ALA A 89 -4.25 -0.61 4.95
CA ALA A 89 -5.02 0.04 6.00
C ALA A 89 -4.88 1.56 5.90
N SER A 90 -5.96 2.26 6.22
CA SER A 90 -6.00 3.71 6.37
C SER A 90 -6.24 4.00 7.84
N CYS A 91 -5.38 4.80 8.48
CA CYS A 91 -5.48 5.13 9.91
C CYS A 91 -5.47 6.64 10.12
N LEU A 92 -6.16 7.12 11.16
CA LEU A 92 -6.03 8.50 11.61
C LEU A 92 -4.72 8.65 12.38
N PHE A 93 -3.93 9.65 12.02
CA PHE A 93 -2.68 10.00 12.69
C PHE A 93 -2.79 11.44 13.19
N GLN A 94 -2.65 11.60 14.51
CA GLN A 94 -2.78 12.89 15.17
C GLN A 94 -1.42 13.32 15.70
N ASP A 95 -1.04 14.57 15.42
CA ASP A 95 0.12 15.16 16.06
C ASP A 95 -0.21 15.44 17.53
N SER A 96 0.23 14.56 18.44
CA SER A 96 -0.01 14.70 19.88
C SER A 96 0.88 15.75 20.52
N ASP A 97 2.00 16.08 19.88
CA ASP A 97 2.98 17.02 20.41
C ASP A 97 2.71 18.39 19.80
N GLY A 98 1.84 19.16 20.45
CA GLY A 98 1.60 20.59 20.17
C GLY A 98 2.83 21.50 20.40
N ASP A 99 4.04 20.95 20.38
CA ASP A 99 5.32 21.61 20.65
C ASP A 99 5.76 22.57 19.53
N MET A 100 5.08 22.53 18.38
CA MET A 100 5.37 23.39 17.22
C MET A 100 4.39 24.56 17.09
N GLY A 101 3.95 25.15 18.21
CA GLY A 101 3.28 26.47 18.26
C GLY A 101 2.01 26.62 17.40
N GLY A 102 1.41 25.52 16.97
CA GLY A 102 0.30 25.47 16.02
C GLY A 102 -0.69 24.37 16.41
N SER A 103 -1.95 24.58 16.02
CA SER A 103 -3.06 23.65 16.24
C SER A 103 -2.69 22.21 15.89
N ALA A 104 -3.22 21.25 16.66
CA ALA A 104 -3.16 19.83 16.35
C ALA A 104 -3.50 19.60 14.86
N TRP A 105 -2.67 18.80 14.19
CA TRP A 105 -2.82 18.49 12.77
C TRP A 105 -3.17 17.02 12.61
N ASP A 106 -4.38 16.77 12.11
CA ASP A 106 -4.85 15.44 11.79
C ASP A 106 -4.49 15.10 10.32
N THR A 107 -4.00 13.89 10.09
CA THR A 107 -3.73 13.35 8.76
C THR A 107 -4.20 11.91 8.68
N ILE A 108 -4.67 11.49 7.50
CA ILE A 108 -4.94 10.09 7.23
C ILE A 108 -3.66 9.48 6.67
N VAL A 109 -3.24 8.35 7.22
CA VAL A 109 -2.09 7.59 6.73
C VAL A 109 -2.58 6.31 6.10
N HIS A 110 -2.33 6.18 4.81
CA HIS A 110 -2.55 4.96 4.05
C HIS A 110 -1.27 4.13 4.04
N VAL A 111 -1.34 2.90 4.54
CA VAL A 111 -0.26 1.93 4.49
C VAL A 111 -0.70 0.76 3.62
N SER A 112 0.12 0.38 2.65
CA SER A 112 -0.13 -0.82 1.84
C SER A 112 1.13 -1.66 1.71
N ALA A 113 0.97 -2.97 1.87
CA ALA A 113 2.05 -3.92 1.69
C ALA A 113 1.95 -4.51 0.27
N PRO A 114 2.88 -4.21 -0.65
CA PRO A 114 2.78 -4.66 -2.04
C PRO A 114 3.00 -6.18 -2.18
N PRO A 115 2.63 -6.79 -3.32
CA PRO A 115 2.83 -8.22 -3.57
C PRO A 115 4.29 -8.69 -3.48
N GLY A 116 5.26 -7.79 -3.71
CA GLY A 116 6.70 -8.06 -3.59
C GLY A 116 7.26 -7.95 -2.17
N PHE A 117 6.42 -7.63 -1.18
CA PHE A 117 6.81 -7.55 0.21
C PHE A 117 7.21 -8.95 0.76
N PRO A 118 8.23 -9.07 1.62
CA PRO A 118 9.00 -7.99 2.26
C PRO A 118 10.18 -7.45 1.44
N SER A 119 10.54 -8.05 0.31
CA SER A 119 11.67 -7.56 -0.51
C SER A 119 11.44 -6.14 -1.04
N VAL A 120 10.19 -5.80 -1.32
CA VAL A 120 9.74 -4.43 -1.63
C VAL A 120 9.17 -3.80 -0.35
N MET A 121 9.59 -2.57 -0.07
CA MET A 121 9.10 -1.81 1.09
C MET A 121 7.60 -1.49 0.99
N PRO A 122 6.90 -1.33 2.13
CA PRO A 122 5.51 -0.90 2.12
C PRO A 122 5.37 0.53 1.60
N VAL A 123 4.25 0.81 0.95
CA VAL A 123 3.91 2.17 0.49
C VAL A 123 3.17 2.87 1.61
N VAL A 124 3.63 4.07 1.96
CA VAL A 124 3.04 4.92 2.99
C VAL A 124 2.70 6.26 2.36
N GLU A 125 1.46 6.69 2.50
CA GLU A 125 0.94 7.95 1.95
C GLU A 125 0.18 8.71 3.03
N MET A 126 0.48 10.00 3.18
CA MET A 126 -0.24 10.91 4.06
C MET A 126 -1.26 11.69 3.24
N GLN A 127 -2.45 11.89 3.78
CA GLN A 127 -3.55 12.60 3.16
C GLN A 127 -4.16 13.60 4.15
N THR A 128 -4.35 14.84 3.73
CA THR A 128 -4.99 15.86 4.57
C THR A 128 -6.48 15.58 4.74
N VAL A 129 -7.00 15.83 5.94
CA VAL A 129 -8.44 15.72 6.26
C VAL A 129 -9.21 17.01 5.99
N SER A 130 -8.53 18.16 5.97
CA SER A 130 -9.15 19.48 6.06
C SER A 130 -9.11 20.28 4.76
N HIS A 131 -8.25 19.90 3.80
CA HIS A 131 -7.98 20.74 2.63
C HIS A 131 -8.16 19.98 1.31
N LEU A 132 -8.93 20.58 0.41
CA LEU A 132 -9.15 20.06 -0.94
C LEU A 132 -8.51 20.99 -1.96
N VAL A 133 -7.76 20.41 -2.90
CA VAL A 133 -7.22 21.12 -4.07
C VAL A 133 -7.86 20.53 -5.31
N GLY A 134 -8.60 21.35 -6.07
CA GLY A 134 -9.35 20.87 -7.23
C GLY A 134 -10.41 19.81 -6.88
N GLY A 135 -11.00 19.90 -5.67
CA GLY A 135 -12.02 18.96 -5.18
C GLY A 135 -11.47 17.61 -4.70
N ARG A 136 -10.14 17.45 -4.60
CA ARG A 136 -9.50 16.23 -4.06
C ARG A 136 -8.62 16.56 -2.87
N PRO A 137 -8.56 15.67 -1.85
CA PRO A 137 -7.64 15.86 -0.74
C PRO A 137 -6.20 15.79 -1.24
N LEU A 138 -5.34 16.66 -0.71
CA LEU A 138 -3.92 16.58 -0.99
C LEU A 138 -3.32 15.37 -0.30
N SER A 139 -2.48 14.64 -1.03
CA SER A 139 -1.70 13.54 -0.49
C SER A 139 -0.23 13.63 -0.89
N GLN A 140 0.62 12.98 -0.10
CA GLN A 140 2.05 12.88 -0.34
C GLN A 140 2.58 11.54 0.16
N ARG A 141 3.39 10.87 -0.65
CA ARG A 141 4.08 9.64 -0.25
C ARG A 141 5.22 9.96 0.72
N VAL A 142 5.38 9.10 1.72
CA VAL A 142 6.53 9.10 2.62
C VAL A 142 7.63 8.28 1.96
N GLU A 143 8.71 8.95 1.56
CA GLU A 143 9.84 8.34 0.86
C GLU A 143 11.10 8.35 1.73
N GLY A 144 12.08 7.52 1.40
CA GLY A 144 13.42 7.56 2.02
C GLY A 144 13.49 7.17 3.50
N TYR A 145 12.45 6.54 4.07
CA TYR A 145 12.49 6.09 5.46
C TYR A 145 13.25 4.75 5.61
N PRO A 146 13.90 4.49 6.77
CA PRO A 146 14.66 3.26 6.98
C PRO A 146 13.78 2.01 6.84
N TYR A 147 14.26 1.02 6.09
CA TYR A 147 13.55 -0.24 5.87
C TYR A 147 14.50 -1.45 5.89
N SER A 148 14.06 -2.55 6.50
CA SER A 148 14.71 -3.86 6.38
C SER A 148 13.67 -4.95 6.21
N PRO A 149 13.81 -5.83 5.19
CA PRO A 149 12.92 -6.96 4.98
C PRO A 149 13.00 -8.01 6.11
N ARG A 150 14.00 -7.89 7.00
CA ARG A 150 14.25 -8.82 8.10
C ARG A 150 13.59 -8.41 9.42
N TRP A 151 13.01 -7.20 9.48
CA TRP A 151 12.36 -6.76 10.71
C TRP A 151 11.08 -7.53 10.97
N ALA A 152 10.70 -7.64 12.24
CA ALA A 152 9.38 -8.13 12.60
C ALA A 152 8.32 -7.07 12.22
N ALA A 153 7.09 -7.51 11.95
CA ALA A 153 5.99 -6.62 11.58
C ALA A 153 5.75 -5.47 12.58
N ALA A 154 5.88 -5.75 13.89
CA ALA A 154 5.74 -4.73 14.94
C ALA A 154 6.83 -3.64 14.85
N GLU A 155 8.08 -4.04 14.59
CA GLU A 155 9.19 -3.10 14.41
C GLU A 155 9.01 -2.27 13.13
N MET A 156 8.55 -2.89 12.04
CA MET A 156 8.23 -2.15 10.81
C MET A 156 7.12 -1.13 11.04
N ALA A 157 6.04 -1.49 11.73
CA ALA A 157 4.93 -0.59 12.01
C ALA A 157 5.34 0.59 12.92
N SER A 158 6.18 0.33 13.93
CA SER A 158 6.76 1.37 14.79
C SER A 158 7.63 2.36 13.97
N ARG A 159 8.46 1.86 13.06
CA ARG A 159 9.29 2.71 12.20
C ARG A 159 8.50 3.49 11.16
N ILE A 160 7.43 2.91 10.60
CA ILE A 160 6.49 3.64 9.75
C ILE A 160 5.87 4.79 10.55
N THR A 161 5.46 4.55 11.79
CA THR A 161 4.91 5.57 12.69
C THR A 161 5.91 6.70 12.93
N GLN A 162 7.17 6.38 13.24
CA GLN A 162 8.23 7.38 13.41
C GLN A 162 8.52 8.15 12.12
N ALA A 163 8.52 7.47 10.97
CA ALA A 163 8.72 8.09 9.68
C ALA A 163 7.62 9.09 9.35
N VAL A 164 6.35 8.72 9.59
CA VAL A 164 5.20 9.62 9.41
C VAL A 164 5.34 10.84 10.31
N ALA A 165 5.62 10.65 11.61
CA ALA A 165 5.80 11.75 12.55
C ALA A 165 6.90 12.73 12.09
N GLY A 166 8.04 12.22 11.62
CA GLY A 166 9.13 13.05 11.09
C GLY A 166 8.80 13.78 9.78
N HIS A 167 7.91 13.24 8.94
CA HIS A 167 7.49 13.86 7.68
C HIS A 167 6.29 14.79 7.83
N LEU A 168 5.58 14.73 8.95
CA LEU A 168 4.35 15.49 9.18
C LEU A 168 4.54 17.02 9.04
N PRO A 169 5.61 17.64 9.57
CA PRO A 169 5.84 19.08 9.39
C PRO A 169 6.02 19.46 7.92
N VAL A 170 6.79 18.66 7.17
CA VAL A 170 7.04 18.89 5.74
C VAL A 170 5.74 18.79 4.94
N PHE A 171 4.91 17.80 5.26
CA PHE A 171 3.61 17.63 4.63
C PHE A 171 2.64 18.77 4.94
N ARG A 172 2.60 19.22 6.20
CA ARG A 172 1.79 20.37 6.62
C ARG A 172 2.18 21.63 5.84
N ASP A 173 3.48 21.93 5.76
CA ASP A 173 3.99 23.10 5.05
C ASP A 173 3.69 23.00 3.54
N TYR A 174 3.78 21.80 2.96
CA TYR A 174 3.37 21.53 1.58
C TYR A 174 1.87 21.82 1.35
N VAL A 175 1.00 21.34 2.23
CA VAL A 175 -0.45 21.59 2.16
C VAL A 175 -0.74 23.09 2.26
N MET A 176 -0.14 23.77 3.24
CA MET A 176 -0.32 25.21 3.46
C MET A 176 0.18 26.07 2.30
N ALA A 177 1.30 25.71 1.69
CA ALA A 177 1.82 26.39 0.51
C ALA A 177 0.87 26.22 -0.70
N ARG A 178 0.30 25.03 -0.89
CA ARG A 178 -0.66 24.75 -1.95
C ARG A 178 -1.98 25.50 -1.76
N MET A 179 -2.44 25.68 -0.53
CA MET A 179 -3.60 26.51 -0.22
C MET A 179 -3.34 27.98 -0.55
N SER A 180 -2.20 28.52 -0.10
CA SER A 180 -1.84 29.92 -0.36
C SER A 180 -1.69 30.24 -1.85
N ALA A 181 -1.28 29.25 -2.66
CA ALA A 181 -1.15 29.39 -4.11
C ALA A 181 -2.51 29.39 -4.85
N GLN A 182 -3.58 28.87 -4.25
CA GLN A 182 -4.93 29.02 -4.78
C GLN A 182 -5.43 30.43 -4.49
N HIS A 183 -5.26 31.34 -5.46
CA HIS A 183 -5.95 32.63 -5.44
C HIS A 183 -7.46 32.40 -5.26
N PRO A 184 -8.18 33.29 -4.55
CA PRO A 184 -9.63 33.23 -4.51
C PRO A 184 -10.14 33.32 -5.96
N VAL A 185 -10.85 32.28 -6.40
CA VAL A 185 -11.67 32.36 -7.61
C VAL A 185 -12.51 33.61 -7.44
N GLY A 186 -12.32 34.58 -8.34
CA GLY A 186 -12.62 35.99 -8.12
C GLY A 186 -13.92 36.23 -7.36
N VAL A 187 -13.82 36.98 -6.26
CA VAL A 187 -14.98 37.72 -5.78
C VAL A 187 -15.31 38.69 -6.90
N ALA A 188 -16.32 38.36 -7.72
CA ALA A 188 -16.85 39.31 -8.68
C ALA A 188 -17.20 40.58 -7.89
N PRO A 189 -16.65 41.75 -8.22
CA PRO A 189 -17.01 42.96 -7.51
C PRO A 189 -18.50 43.17 -7.78
N ILE A 190 -19.31 43.25 -6.72
CA ILE A 190 -20.71 43.68 -6.79
C ILE A 190 -20.67 45.16 -7.20
N SER A 191 -20.53 45.41 -8.50
CA SER A 191 -20.58 46.74 -9.08
C SER A 191 -21.85 46.82 -9.92
N SER A 192 -22.74 47.71 -9.49
CA SER A 192 -23.80 48.35 -10.28
C SER A 192 -24.93 47.46 -10.81
N PHE A 193 -25.84 47.05 -9.93
CA PHE A 193 -27.26 46.92 -10.25
C PHE A 193 -28.03 48.01 -9.48
N ASN A 194 -28.12 49.20 -10.09
CA ASN A 194 -29.20 50.19 -9.99
C ASN A 194 -28.68 51.58 -10.33
N GLN A 195 -28.85 51.98 -11.58
CA GLN A 195 -29.22 53.36 -11.89
C GLN A 195 -30.69 53.35 -12.31
N PRO A 196 -31.57 54.16 -11.69
CA PRO A 196 -32.93 54.32 -12.18
C PRO A 196 -32.90 55.13 -13.48
N ALA A 197 -33.63 54.66 -14.49
CA ALA A 197 -33.91 55.45 -15.69
C ALA A 197 -34.75 56.67 -15.28
N ALA A 198 -34.30 57.85 -15.69
CA ALA A 198 -35.06 59.09 -15.67
C ALA A 198 -35.90 59.23 -16.94
#